data_AF-A0A3B8ZBA9-F1
#
_entry.id   AF-A0A3B8ZBA9-F1
#
_cell.length_a   1.000
_cell.length_b   1.000
_cell.length_c   1.000
_cell.angle_alpha   90.00
_cell.angle_beta   90.00
_cell.angle_gamma   90.00
#
_symmetry.space_group_name_H-M   'P 1'
#
loop_
_entity.id
_entity.type
_entity.pdbx_description
1 polymer ?
#
loop_
_entity_poly.entity_id
_entity_poly.type
_entity_poly.pdbx_seq_one_letter_code
_entity_poly.pdbx_strand_id
1 'polypeptide(L)'
;MRNDDFTSHFRIPTELSLWLWMALGLWATAKAQEPTNLATTTLTIRSDFPGGNIIVEKIEDNVVKLRQDERDTARFWFYWCFKIQGAEGRRVRFDFTQGNVFGNRGPAVSNDDGQSWNWLGLDACDGDSFSYSFAATERSVLFAFAVPYTEANLDEFLKRHEKHPAMLRQELVRSANRRLVELVRSGRIDGHARHRVLLTARQHACESIANFVLEGIWESVLEDSELGRWICEHVEILSVPFIDKDGVEAGDQGKMRQPYDHWLDYQADSRYPESRALRY
;
A
#
# COMPACT_ATOMS: atom_id res chain seq x y z
N MET A 1 18.75 13.60 -46.65
CA MET A 1 20.22 13.81 -46.61
C MET A 1 20.74 13.08 -45.37
N ARG A 2 21.52 12.00 -45.57
CA ARG A 2 22.47 11.26 -44.68
C ARG A 2 21.94 10.80 -43.30
N ASN A 3 21.92 9.53 -42.86
CA ASN A 3 22.73 8.32 -43.12
C ASN A 3 24.24 8.55 -43.18
N ASP A 4 24.92 8.29 -42.05
CA ASP A 4 26.32 7.87 -41.84
C ASP A 4 26.31 7.18 -40.45
N ASP A 5 26.38 5.86 -40.26
CA ASP A 5 27.38 4.83 -40.60
C ASP A 5 28.61 4.85 -39.67
N PHE A 6 28.87 3.74 -38.97
CA PHE A 6 30.20 3.22 -38.58
C PHE A 6 30.04 1.85 -37.90
N THR A 7 30.05 0.80 -38.72
CA THR A 7 30.39 -0.57 -38.29
C THR A 7 31.80 -0.89 -38.79
N SER A 8 32.72 -1.21 -37.89
CA SER A 8 34.08 -1.63 -38.23
C SER A 8 34.20 -3.16 -38.21
N HIS A 9 34.62 -3.69 -39.36
CA HIS A 9 34.98 -5.08 -39.60
C HIS A 9 36.21 -5.54 -38.80
N PHE A 10 36.21 -6.82 -38.39
CA PHE A 10 37.42 -7.63 -38.32
C PHE A 10 37.10 -9.08 -38.72
N ARG A 11 37.90 -9.67 -39.60
CA ARG A 11 37.70 -10.99 -40.22
C ARG A 11 39.01 -11.81 -40.16
N ILE A 12 38.89 -13.05 -39.63
CA ILE A 12 39.55 -14.37 -39.90
C ILE A 12 41.10 -14.48 -39.84
N PRO A 13 41.71 -15.63 -39.45
CA PRO A 13 41.68 -16.88 -40.24
C PRO A 13 41.45 -18.20 -39.45
N THR A 14 40.94 -19.20 -40.18
CA THR A 14 40.89 -20.64 -39.91
C THR A 14 42.25 -21.31 -40.11
N GLU A 15 42.64 -22.30 -39.29
CA GLU A 15 43.52 -23.43 -39.65
C GLU A 15 43.36 -24.58 -38.63
N LEU A 16 43.36 -25.82 -39.13
CA LEU A 16 43.34 -27.08 -38.37
C LEU A 16 44.73 -27.42 -37.83
N SER A 17 44.82 -28.05 -36.65
CA SER A 17 45.89 -29.05 -36.39
C SER A 17 45.53 -29.99 -35.23
N LEU A 18 45.52 -31.28 -35.55
CA LEU A 18 45.52 -32.42 -34.64
C LEU A 18 46.87 -32.55 -33.94
N TRP A 19 46.89 -32.65 -32.61
CA TRP A 19 47.93 -33.37 -31.86
C TRP A 19 47.35 -34.07 -30.63
N LEU A 20 47.46 -35.39 -30.65
CA LEU A 20 47.25 -36.33 -29.55
C LEU A 20 48.49 -36.26 -28.63
N TRP A 21 48.34 -36.10 -27.31
CA TRP A 21 49.26 -36.68 -26.33
C TRP A 21 48.55 -37.01 -25.01
N MET A 22 48.88 -38.20 -24.51
CA MET A 22 48.39 -38.85 -23.30
C MET A 22 48.86 -38.13 -22.03
N ALA A 23 47.99 -38.08 -21.02
CA ALA A 23 48.42 -37.96 -19.62
C ALA A 23 47.57 -38.86 -18.73
N LEU A 24 48.26 -39.69 -17.94
CA LEU A 24 47.73 -40.69 -17.02
C LEU A 24 46.96 -40.07 -15.85
N GLY A 25 45.84 -40.72 -15.52
CA GLY A 25 45.51 -41.21 -14.18
C GLY A 25 45.64 -40.28 -12.98
N LEU A 26 44.50 -39.75 -12.52
CA LEU A 26 44.14 -39.74 -11.10
C LEU A 26 42.63 -39.83 -10.98
N TRP A 27 42.12 -41.02 -10.69
CA TRP A 27 40.73 -41.24 -10.30
C TRP A 27 40.55 -40.73 -8.88
N ALA A 28 40.15 -39.47 -8.74
CA ALA A 28 39.46 -39.01 -7.53
C ALA A 28 37.97 -39.28 -7.75
N THR A 29 37.41 -40.25 -7.04
CA THR A 29 35.97 -40.44 -6.94
C THR A 29 35.36 -39.22 -6.26
N ALA A 30 35.02 -38.20 -7.04
CA ALA A 30 34.09 -37.18 -6.60
C ALA A 30 32.74 -37.88 -6.41
N LYS A 31 32.37 -38.17 -5.17
CA LYS A 31 30.97 -38.45 -4.85
C LYS A 31 30.20 -37.22 -5.33
N ALA A 32 29.32 -37.41 -6.31
CA ALA A 32 28.32 -36.41 -6.63
C ALA A 32 27.59 -36.11 -5.31
N GLN A 33 27.73 -34.88 -4.83
CA GLN A 33 26.90 -34.38 -3.75
C GLN A 33 25.47 -34.46 -4.30
N GLU A 34 24.64 -35.31 -3.71
CA GLU A 34 23.19 -35.28 -3.99
C GLU A 34 22.73 -33.83 -3.87
N PRO A 35 21.88 -33.33 -4.78
CA PRO A 35 21.37 -31.98 -4.68
C PRO A 35 20.76 -31.85 -3.29
N THR A 36 21.38 -31.01 -2.44
CA THR A 36 20.81 -30.60 -1.17
C THR A 36 19.39 -30.17 -1.47
N ASN A 37 18.43 -30.93 -0.96
CA ASN A 37 17.02 -30.64 -1.06
C ASN A 37 16.88 -29.25 -0.42
N LEU A 38 16.88 -28.19 -1.24
CA LEU A 38 16.61 -26.84 -0.79
C LEU A 38 15.24 -26.97 -0.14
N ALA A 39 15.20 -26.82 1.19
CA ALA A 39 13.96 -26.86 1.93
C ALA A 39 12.97 -25.99 1.16
N THR A 40 11.90 -26.59 0.63
CA THR A 40 10.93 -25.86 -0.16
C THR A 40 10.27 -24.89 0.79
N THR A 41 10.78 -23.66 0.84
CA THR A 41 10.23 -22.63 1.70
C THR A 41 8.78 -22.45 1.29
N THR A 42 7.87 -22.77 2.20
CA THR A 42 6.44 -22.72 1.92
C THR A 42 6.03 -21.25 1.84
N LEU A 43 5.49 -20.84 0.69
CA LEU A 43 4.95 -19.49 0.51
C LEU A 43 3.87 -19.25 1.55
N THR A 44 4.01 -18.17 2.31
CA THR A 44 3.03 -17.76 3.31
C THR A 44 2.49 -16.40 2.92
N ILE A 45 1.16 -16.30 2.78
CA ILE A 45 0.47 -15.05 2.48
C ILE A 45 -0.48 -14.72 3.62
N ARG A 46 -0.47 -13.46 4.05
CA ARG A 46 -1.17 -12.99 5.24
C ARG A 46 -1.77 -11.61 5.03
N SER A 47 -2.87 -11.35 5.74
CA SER A 47 -3.62 -10.09 5.78
C SER A 47 -4.12 -9.77 7.20
N ASP A 48 -3.59 -10.46 8.22
CA ASP A 48 -3.93 -10.29 9.64
C ASP A 48 -3.15 -9.13 10.29
N PHE A 49 -3.25 -7.95 9.68
CA PHE A 49 -2.63 -6.71 10.16
C PHE A 49 -3.52 -5.51 9.80
N PRO A 50 -3.31 -4.33 10.42
CA PRO A 50 -4.08 -3.13 10.10
C PRO A 50 -4.11 -2.80 8.60
N GLY A 51 -5.31 -2.66 8.03
CA GLY A 51 -5.51 -2.44 6.59
C GLY A 51 -5.34 -3.69 5.71
N GLY A 52 -5.07 -4.87 6.28
CA GLY A 52 -4.91 -6.10 5.53
C GLY A 52 -6.22 -6.62 4.94
N ASN A 53 -6.18 -6.97 3.65
CA ASN A 53 -7.33 -7.51 2.92
C ASN A 53 -6.87 -8.45 1.80
N ILE A 54 -7.06 -9.75 1.98
CA ILE A 54 -6.99 -10.74 0.90
C ILE A 54 -7.61 -12.06 1.36
N ILE A 55 -8.15 -12.83 0.42
CA ILE A 55 -8.44 -14.25 0.56
C ILE A 55 -7.57 -15.03 -0.42
N VAL A 56 -6.76 -15.95 0.11
CA VAL A 56 -5.96 -16.88 -0.68
C VAL A 56 -6.80 -18.13 -0.95
N GLU A 57 -7.05 -18.41 -2.22
CA GLU A 57 -7.87 -19.56 -2.63
C GLU A 57 -6.99 -20.77 -2.95
N LYS A 58 -5.81 -20.54 -3.55
CA LYS A 58 -4.89 -21.62 -3.92
C LYS A 58 -3.46 -21.11 -4.09
N ILE A 59 -2.49 -21.94 -3.74
CA ILE A 59 -1.07 -21.75 -4.06
C ILE A 59 -0.58 -23.01 -4.78
N GLU A 60 -0.13 -22.87 -6.03
CA GLU A 60 0.45 -23.95 -6.84
C GLU A 60 1.80 -23.49 -7.38
N ASP A 61 2.88 -24.06 -6.86
CA ASP A 61 4.25 -23.66 -7.16
C ASP A 61 4.45 -22.15 -7.01
N ASN A 62 4.56 -21.44 -8.13
CA ASN A 62 4.79 -20.00 -8.26
C ASN A 62 3.53 -19.22 -8.68
N VAL A 63 2.35 -19.85 -8.66
CA VAL A 63 1.08 -19.20 -9.00
C VAL A 63 0.19 -19.18 -7.77
N VAL A 64 -0.28 -17.99 -7.41
CA VAL A 64 -1.17 -17.74 -6.28
C VAL A 64 -2.51 -17.28 -6.85
N LYS A 65 -3.57 -18.02 -6.55
CA LYS A 65 -4.96 -17.61 -6.83
C LYS A 65 -5.54 -16.97 -5.59
N LEU A 66 -5.99 -15.73 -5.73
CA LEU A 66 -6.48 -14.93 -4.62
C LEU A 66 -7.61 -14.02 -5.07
N ARG A 67 -8.28 -13.38 -4.12
CA ARG A 67 -9.29 -12.36 -4.36
C ARG A 67 -9.40 -11.41 -3.18
N GLN A 68 -10.11 -10.32 -3.39
CA GLN A 68 -10.47 -9.38 -2.34
C GLN A 68 -11.36 -10.08 -1.30
N ASP A 69 -11.26 -9.60 -0.07
CA ASP A 69 -12.23 -9.88 0.98
C ASP A 69 -13.23 -8.72 1.04
N GLU A 70 -14.41 -8.91 0.45
CA GLU A 70 -15.45 -7.87 0.39
C GLU A 70 -16.08 -7.59 1.75
N ARG A 71 -16.12 -8.61 2.61
CA ARG A 71 -16.72 -8.58 3.96
C ARG A 71 -18.14 -8.05 3.94
N ASP A 72 -18.35 -6.81 4.39
CA ASP A 72 -19.67 -6.18 4.49
C ASP A 72 -20.02 -5.29 3.29
N THR A 73 -19.19 -5.30 2.26
CA THR A 73 -19.42 -4.66 0.96
C THR A 73 -20.34 -5.53 0.12
N ALA A 74 -21.51 -4.99 -0.26
CA ALA A 74 -22.56 -5.79 -0.89
C ALA A 74 -22.26 -6.28 -2.32
N ARG A 75 -21.20 -5.76 -2.95
CA ARG A 75 -20.85 -6.01 -4.35
C ARG A 75 -19.33 -5.98 -4.51
N PHE A 76 -18.86 -6.50 -5.64
CA PHE A 76 -17.47 -6.43 -6.05
C PHE A 76 -16.89 -5.01 -5.89
N TRP A 77 -15.73 -4.93 -5.24
CA TRP A 77 -14.91 -3.74 -5.09
C TRP A 77 -13.42 -4.10 -5.19
N PHE A 78 -12.54 -3.10 -5.18
CA PHE A 78 -11.17 -3.27 -5.67
C PHE A 78 -10.08 -3.27 -4.59
N TYR A 79 -10.39 -3.12 -3.30
CA TYR A 79 -9.37 -3.01 -2.26
C TYR A 79 -8.78 -4.37 -1.90
N TRP A 80 -7.46 -4.39 -1.77
CA TRP A 80 -6.68 -5.52 -1.29
C TRP A 80 -5.33 -5.01 -0.77
N CYS A 81 -4.78 -5.70 0.22
CA CYS A 81 -3.46 -5.47 0.78
C CYS A 81 -3.00 -6.74 1.50
N PHE A 82 -1.85 -7.30 1.12
CA PHE A 82 -1.34 -8.53 1.72
C PHE A 82 0.17 -8.56 1.79
N LYS A 83 0.66 -9.41 2.69
CA LYS A 83 2.07 -9.69 2.91
C LYS A 83 2.39 -11.09 2.41
N ILE A 84 3.51 -11.26 1.73
CA ILE A 84 4.06 -12.57 1.35
C ILE A 84 5.45 -12.77 1.92
N GLN A 85 5.73 -14.01 2.30
CA GLN A 85 7.03 -14.48 2.80
C GLN A 85 7.36 -15.85 2.21
N GLY A 86 8.65 -16.21 2.17
CA GLY A 86 9.11 -17.49 1.62
C GLY A 86 9.25 -17.53 0.09
N ALA A 87 9.24 -16.36 -0.54
CA ALA A 87 9.30 -16.19 -2.00
C ALA A 87 10.70 -15.84 -2.52
N GLU A 88 11.73 -15.84 -1.66
CA GLU A 88 13.09 -15.38 -1.97
C GLU A 88 13.64 -16.02 -3.24
N GLY A 89 14.11 -15.19 -4.18
CA GLY A 89 14.70 -15.65 -5.44
C GLY A 89 13.72 -16.28 -6.43
N ARG A 90 12.41 -16.24 -6.17
CA ARG A 90 11.38 -16.81 -7.04
C ARG A 90 10.69 -15.70 -7.84
N ARG A 91 10.12 -16.07 -8.98
CA ARG A 91 9.12 -15.24 -9.67
C ARG A 91 7.75 -15.81 -9.34
N VAL A 92 6.88 -15.01 -8.76
CA VAL A 92 5.51 -15.41 -8.37
C VAL A 92 4.50 -14.62 -9.19
N ARG A 93 3.47 -15.31 -9.68
CA ARG A 93 2.30 -14.73 -10.35
C ARG A 93 1.12 -14.76 -9.38
N PHE A 94 0.40 -13.64 -9.28
CA PHE A 94 -0.79 -13.49 -8.47
C PHE A 94 -1.98 -13.29 -9.41
N ASP A 95 -2.92 -14.24 -9.41
CA ASP A 95 -4.13 -14.24 -10.23
C ASP A 95 -5.34 -13.84 -9.36
N PHE A 96 -5.95 -12.70 -9.65
CA PHE A 96 -7.22 -12.29 -9.03
C PHE A 96 -8.40 -13.00 -9.70
N THR A 97 -9.11 -13.84 -8.95
CA THR A 97 -10.09 -14.77 -9.51
C THR A 97 -11.47 -14.17 -9.76
N GLN A 98 -11.71 -12.92 -9.32
CA GLN A 98 -13.00 -12.25 -9.44
C GLN A 98 -13.00 -11.04 -10.39
N GLY A 99 -11.89 -10.77 -11.06
CA GLY A 99 -11.77 -9.72 -12.07
C GLY A 99 -10.65 -8.71 -11.77
N ASN A 100 -10.52 -7.74 -12.68
CA ASN A 100 -9.47 -6.74 -12.63
C ASN A 100 -9.68 -5.76 -11.46
N VAL A 101 -8.66 -5.62 -10.63
CA VAL A 101 -8.64 -4.72 -9.46
C VAL A 101 -7.42 -3.82 -9.43
N PHE A 102 -6.80 -3.58 -10.57
CA PHE A 102 -5.63 -2.71 -10.66
C PHE A 102 -6.04 -1.29 -11.03
N GLY A 103 -5.50 -0.32 -10.30
CA GLY A 103 -5.57 1.09 -10.68
C GLY A 103 -4.52 1.43 -11.76
N ASN A 104 -4.55 2.68 -12.23
CA ASN A 104 -3.67 3.16 -13.32
C ASN A 104 -2.16 3.12 -13.02
N ARG A 105 -1.76 2.86 -11.78
CA ARG A 105 -0.35 2.74 -11.34
C ARG A 105 0.11 1.28 -11.20
N GLY A 106 -0.79 0.31 -11.37
CA GLY A 106 -0.53 -1.08 -10.99
C GLY A 106 -0.43 -1.26 -9.47
N PRO A 107 0.00 -2.45 -9.00
CA PRO A 107 0.24 -2.73 -7.59
C PRO A 107 1.24 -1.76 -6.93
N ALA A 108 0.93 -1.34 -5.71
CA ALA A 108 1.92 -0.78 -4.80
C ALA A 108 2.71 -1.94 -4.15
N VAL A 109 4.03 -1.77 -3.99
CA VAL A 109 4.93 -2.74 -3.37
C VAL A 109 5.77 -2.08 -2.28
N SER A 110 5.97 -2.79 -1.17
CA SER A 110 6.93 -2.41 -0.12
C SER A 110 7.75 -3.63 0.30
N ASN A 111 9.07 -3.44 0.40
CA ASN A 111 10.04 -4.47 0.77
C ASN A 111 10.71 -4.21 2.13
N ASP A 112 10.22 -3.22 2.87
CA ASP A 112 10.73 -2.76 4.16
C ASP A 112 9.62 -2.70 5.23
N ASP A 113 8.69 -3.65 5.14
CA ASP A 113 7.55 -3.81 6.04
C ASP A 113 6.62 -2.57 6.10
N GLY A 114 6.46 -1.89 4.97
CA GLY A 114 5.49 -0.82 4.79
C GLY A 114 6.03 0.59 5.06
N GLN A 115 7.32 0.74 5.33
CA GLN A 115 7.96 2.04 5.57
C GLN A 115 8.09 2.87 4.28
N SER A 116 8.39 2.23 3.16
CA SER A 116 8.44 2.87 1.85
C SER A 116 7.72 2.04 0.78
N TRP A 117 7.19 2.73 -0.22
CA TRP A 117 6.35 2.14 -1.26
C TRP A 117 6.77 2.60 -2.65
N ASN A 118 6.71 1.67 -3.60
CA ASN A 118 6.91 1.92 -5.02
C ASN A 118 5.72 1.36 -5.81
N TRP A 119 5.52 1.86 -7.03
CA TRP A 119 4.52 1.33 -7.95
C TRP A 119 5.18 0.37 -8.93
N LEU A 120 4.63 -0.84 -9.08
CA LEU A 120 5.14 -1.81 -10.07
C LEU A 120 4.87 -1.38 -11.53
N GLY A 121 3.88 -0.50 -11.75
CA GLY A 121 3.44 -0.11 -13.08
C GLY A 121 2.52 -1.16 -13.71
N LEU A 122 1.84 -0.75 -14.79
CA LEU A 122 0.91 -1.63 -15.53
C LEU A 122 1.64 -2.71 -16.34
N ASP A 123 2.92 -2.54 -16.64
CA ASP A 123 3.73 -3.54 -17.35
C ASP A 123 3.94 -4.82 -16.51
N ALA A 124 3.74 -4.75 -15.19
CA ALA A 124 3.75 -5.91 -14.31
C ALA A 124 2.42 -6.70 -14.35
N CYS A 125 1.37 -6.12 -14.92
CA CYS A 125 0.02 -6.69 -14.98
C CYS A 125 -0.26 -7.40 -16.31
N ASP A 126 -1.06 -8.45 -16.24
CA ASP A 126 -1.56 -9.23 -17.38
C ASP A 126 -3.02 -9.62 -17.09
N GLY A 127 -3.96 -8.84 -17.63
CA GLY A 127 -5.39 -8.97 -17.32
C GLY A 127 -5.67 -8.78 -15.83
N ASP A 128 -6.20 -9.83 -15.21
CA ASP A 128 -6.57 -9.88 -13.79
C ASP A 128 -5.42 -10.41 -12.90
N SER A 129 -4.18 -10.38 -13.40
CA SER A 129 -3.01 -10.87 -12.68
C SER A 129 -1.85 -9.88 -12.67
N PHE A 130 -0.91 -10.08 -11.75
CA PHE A 130 0.41 -9.44 -11.82
C PHE A 130 1.51 -10.42 -11.45
N SER A 131 2.76 -10.13 -11.85
CA SER A 131 3.93 -10.94 -11.51
C SER A 131 5.02 -10.12 -10.84
N TYR A 132 5.70 -10.71 -9.86
CA TYR A 132 6.83 -10.10 -9.16
C TYR A 132 8.00 -11.06 -9.05
N SER A 133 9.22 -10.55 -9.27
CA SER A 133 10.46 -11.31 -9.12
C SER A 133 11.15 -10.88 -7.83
N PHE A 134 11.17 -11.77 -6.84
CA PHE A 134 11.75 -11.49 -5.53
C PHE A 134 13.27 -11.61 -5.57
N ALA A 135 13.97 -10.68 -4.90
CA ALA A 135 15.40 -10.86 -4.68
C ALA A 135 15.68 -12.03 -3.71
N ALA A 136 16.86 -12.63 -3.79
CA ALA A 136 17.25 -13.73 -2.89
C ALA A 136 17.32 -13.31 -1.40
N THR A 137 17.37 -12.01 -1.13
CA THR A 137 17.41 -11.42 0.22
C THR A 137 16.05 -10.90 0.69
N GLU A 138 15.03 -10.92 -0.17
CA GLU A 138 13.75 -10.26 0.06
C GLU A 138 12.77 -11.19 0.79
N ARG A 139 12.91 -11.24 2.12
CA ARG A 139 12.21 -12.19 3.00
C ARG A 139 10.71 -11.91 3.15
N SER A 140 10.30 -10.69 2.87
CA SER A 140 8.99 -10.14 3.22
C SER A 140 8.66 -9.01 2.27
N VAL A 141 7.51 -9.10 1.61
CA VAL A 141 7.02 -8.06 0.70
C VAL A 141 5.54 -7.83 0.95
N LEU A 142 5.14 -6.58 0.99
CA LEU A 142 3.75 -6.15 0.98
C LEU A 142 3.36 -5.74 -0.43
N PHE A 143 2.16 -6.14 -0.84
CA PHE A 143 1.51 -5.65 -2.03
C PHE A 143 0.15 -5.06 -1.66
N ALA A 144 -0.22 -3.97 -2.31
CA ALA A 144 -1.50 -3.33 -2.09
C ALA A 144 -2.07 -2.70 -3.36
N PHE A 145 -3.39 -2.53 -3.40
CA PHE A 145 -4.07 -1.74 -4.43
C PHE A 145 -3.57 -0.28 -4.44
N ALA A 146 -3.50 0.32 -3.26
CA ALA A 146 -2.95 1.64 -3.02
C ALA A 146 -2.16 1.62 -1.72
N VAL A 147 -1.21 2.55 -1.58
CA VAL A 147 -0.38 2.68 -0.37
C VAL A 147 -1.31 2.77 0.85
N PRO A 148 -1.27 1.80 1.79
CA PRO A 148 -2.11 1.82 2.98
C PRO A 148 -1.81 3.04 3.85
N TYR A 149 -2.83 3.55 4.52
CA TYR A 149 -2.71 4.58 5.54
C TYR A 149 -3.63 4.22 6.70
N THR A 150 -3.02 3.95 7.85
CA THR A 150 -3.64 3.39 9.07
C THR A 150 -3.52 4.36 10.24
N GLU A 151 -4.11 4.02 11.38
CA GLU A 151 -3.96 4.77 12.63
C GLU A 151 -2.48 5.00 13.00
N ALA A 152 -1.63 3.99 12.80
CA ALA A 152 -0.21 4.10 13.10
C ALA A 152 0.49 5.20 12.27
N ASN A 153 0.10 5.38 11.01
CA ASN A 153 0.64 6.44 10.15
C ASN A 153 0.18 7.83 10.64
N LEU A 154 -1.11 7.97 10.98
CA LEU A 154 -1.63 9.21 11.54
C LEU A 154 -0.94 9.57 12.87
N ASP A 155 -0.76 8.60 13.75
CA ASP A 155 -0.09 8.79 15.03
C ASP A 155 1.35 9.24 14.84
N GLU A 156 2.08 8.63 13.91
CA GLU A 156 3.43 9.05 13.56
C GLU A 156 3.48 10.50 13.07
N PHE A 157 2.58 10.87 12.14
CA PHE A 157 2.48 12.23 11.62
C PHE A 157 2.18 13.24 12.74
N LEU A 158 1.12 13.01 13.51
CA LEU A 158 0.68 13.95 14.54
C LEU A 158 1.71 14.08 15.67
N LYS A 159 2.45 13.01 15.98
CA LYS A 159 3.53 13.05 16.97
C LYS A 159 4.66 13.98 16.56
N ARG A 160 5.00 14.06 15.26
CA ARG A 160 6.01 15.02 14.76
C ARG A 160 5.63 16.48 15.03
N HIS A 161 4.33 16.76 15.07
CA HIS A 161 3.76 18.11 15.20
C HIS A 161 3.06 18.36 16.54
N GLU A 162 3.20 17.47 17.53
CA GLU A 162 2.44 17.50 18.79
C GLU A 162 2.60 18.80 19.60
N LYS A 163 3.73 19.50 19.41
CA LYS A 163 4.07 20.75 20.10
C LYS A 163 3.81 22.00 19.26
N HIS A 164 3.34 21.84 18.03
CA HIS A 164 3.10 22.98 17.15
C HIS A 164 1.86 23.76 17.65
N PRO A 165 1.97 25.07 17.93
CA PRO A 165 0.88 25.83 18.58
C PRO A 165 -0.37 25.95 17.70
N ALA A 166 -0.22 25.79 16.38
CA ALA A 166 -1.31 25.82 15.42
C ALA A 166 -1.87 24.43 15.07
N MET A 167 -1.60 23.38 15.87
CA MET A 167 -2.20 22.05 15.69
C MET A 167 -2.61 21.45 17.02
N LEU A 168 -3.80 20.84 17.06
CA LEU A 168 -4.33 20.16 18.25
C LEU A 168 -5.11 18.91 17.84
N ARG A 169 -4.71 17.75 18.36
CA ARG A 169 -5.48 16.49 18.28
C ARG A 169 -6.46 16.42 19.44
N GLN A 170 -7.72 16.10 19.15
CA GLN A 170 -8.79 15.88 20.13
C GLN A 170 -9.57 14.61 19.79
N GLU A 171 -10.29 14.08 20.77
CA GLU A 171 -11.30 13.03 20.55
C GLU A 171 -12.58 13.69 20.00
N LEU A 172 -13.03 13.27 18.82
CA LEU A 172 -14.35 13.62 18.30
C LEU A 172 -15.41 12.75 18.95
N VAL A 173 -15.23 11.43 18.84
CA VAL A 173 -16.16 10.41 19.30
C VAL A 173 -15.43 9.06 19.38
N ARG A 174 -16.12 8.03 19.88
CA ARG A 174 -15.68 6.64 19.76
C ARG A 174 -16.50 5.89 18.72
N SER A 175 -15.81 5.11 17.89
CA SER A 175 -16.42 4.26 16.88
C SER A 175 -17.23 3.12 17.49
N ALA A 176 -17.93 2.34 16.64
CA ALA A 176 -18.66 1.16 17.08
C ALA A 176 -17.76 0.11 17.76
N ASN A 177 -16.52 -0.07 17.27
CA ASN A 177 -15.52 -0.92 17.92
C ASN A 177 -14.71 -0.20 19.02
N ARG A 178 -15.19 0.97 19.46
CA ARG A 178 -14.64 1.79 20.56
C ARG A 178 -13.25 2.39 20.29
N ARG A 179 -12.83 2.49 19.03
CA ARG A 179 -11.63 3.25 18.64
C ARG A 179 -11.88 4.74 18.84
N LEU A 180 -10.85 5.48 19.24
CA LEU A 180 -10.91 6.94 19.26
C LEU A 180 -10.94 7.43 17.82
N VAL A 181 -11.91 8.28 17.48
CA VAL A 181 -11.97 8.97 16.20
C VAL A 181 -11.47 10.40 16.41
N GLU A 182 -10.45 10.78 15.67
CA GLU A 182 -9.75 12.05 15.85
C GLU A 182 -10.51 13.23 15.25
N LEU A 183 -10.54 14.33 15.99
CA LEU A 183 -10.67 15.68 15.44
C LEU A 183 -9.30 16.36 15.53
N VAL A 184 -8.72 16.69 14.39
CA VAL A 184 -7.48 17.48 14.31
C VAL A 184 -7.85 18.91 13.95
N ARG A 185 -7.57 19.86 14.84
CA ARG A 185 -7.72 21.29 14.57
C ARG A 185 -6.38 21.85 14.15
N SER A 186 -6.35 22.67 13.10
CA SER A 186 -5.13 23.36 12.65
C SER A 186 -5.38 24.81 12.19
N GLY A 187 -4.35 25.64 12.21
CA GLY A 187 -4.42 27.06 11.88
C GLY A 187 -4.77 27.92 13.10
N ARG A 188 -5.72 28.85 12.96
CA ARG A 188 -6.16 29.76 14.04
C ARG A 188 -7.11 29.07 15.02
N ILE A 189 -6.56 28.31 15.96
CA ILE A 189 -7.35 27.48 16.90
C ILE A 189 -7.70 28.16 18.23
N ASP A 190 -7.44 29.46 18.37
CA ASP A 190 -7.68 30.29 19.57
C ASP A 190 -9.16 30.71 19.76
N GLY A 191 -10.05 30.32 18.85
CA GLY A 191 -11.48 30.68 18.87
C GLY A 191 -11.81 32.01 18.19
N HIS A 192 -10.83 32.68 17.58
CA HIS A 192 -11.00 33.97 16.90
C HIS A 192 -10.79 33.87 15.37
N ALA A 193 -10.85 32.67 14.81
CA ALA A 193 -10.77 32.48 13.35
C ALA A 193 -11.92 33.21 12.63
N ARG A 194 -11.58 33.88 11.52
CA ARG A 194 -12.55 34.53 10.65
C ARG A 194 -13.32 33.52 9.80
N HIS A 195 -12.66 32.42 9.46
CA HIS A 195 -13.19 31.35 8.62
C HIS A 195 -13.00 30.00 9.28
N ARG A 196 -13.94 29.08 9.03
CA ARG A 196 -13.86 27.69 9.44
C ARG A 196 -14.00 26.78 8.23
N VAL A 197 -13.13 25.79 8.13
CA VAL A 197 -13.14 24.79 7.07
C VAL A 197 -13.22 23.41 7.72
N LEU A 198 -14.18 22.59 7.30
CA LEU A 198 -14.27 21.19 7.70
C LEU A 198 -13.71 20.33 6.57
N LEU A 199 -12.69 19.53 6.89
CA LEU A 199 -12.14 18.50 6.02
C LEU A 199 -12.45 17.14 6.64
N THR A 200 -12.96 16.23 5.83
CA THR A 200 -13.24 14.85 6.25
C THR A 200 -12.63 13.92 5.23
N ALA A 201 -12.13 12.79 5.70
CA ALA A 201 -11.55 11.77 4.85
C ALA A 201 -12.03 10.38 5.28
N ARG A 202 -11.94 9.44 4.35
CA ARG A 202 -12.11 8.00 4.61
C ARG A 202 -13.53 7.65 5.09
N GLN A 203 -14.54 8.26 4.50
CA GLN A 203 -15.90 7.72 4.52
C GLN A 203 -15.92 6.31 3.95
N HIS A 204 -15.15 6.08 2.87
CA HIS A 204 -14.80 4.75 2.41
C HIS A 204 -13.42 4.38 2.95
N ALA A 205 -13.37 3.30 3.75
CA ALA A 205 -12.17 2.79 4.39
C ALA A 205 -11.03 2.41 3.44
N CYS A 206 -11.27 2.18 2.14
CA CYS A 206 -10.21 1.84 1.19
C CYS A 206 -9.49 3.05 0.56
N GLU A 207 -10.05 4.27 0.65
CA GLU A 207 -9.57 5.44 -0.11
C GLU A 207 -8.38 6.16 0.57
N SER A 208 -7.26 5.47 0.75
CA SER A 208 -6.14 5.88 1.65
C SER A 208 -5.41 7.13 1.19
N ILE A 209 -5.44 7.42 -0.11
CA ILE A 209 -4.83 8.61 -0.70
C ILE A 209 -5.35 9.91 -0.07
N ALA A 210 -6.60 9.93 0.41
CA ALA A 210 -7.17 11.08 1.09
C ALA A 210 -6.38 11.49 2.35
N ASN A 211 -5.79 10.54 3.07
CA ASN A 211 -4.97 10.85 4.25
C ASN A 211 -3.65 11.53 3.87
N PHE A 212 -2.97 11.06 2.83
CA PHE A 212 -1.74 11.70 2.35
C PHE A 212 -1.98 13.14 1.85
N VAL A 213 -3.13 13.38 1.20
CA VAL A 213 -3.55 14.75 0.84
C VAL A 213 -3.76 15.60 2.08
N LEU A 214 -4.40 15.04 3.12
CA LEU A 214 -4.64 15.73 4.38
C LEU A 214 -3.33 16.08 5.11
N GLU A 215 -2.34 15.17 5.12
CA GLU A 215 -1.00 15.46 5.62
C GLU A 215 -0.34 16.63 4.88
N GLY A 216 -0.40 16.63 3.54
CA GLY A 216 0.16 17.73 2.74
C GLY A 216 -0.51 19.08 3.01
N ILE A 217 -1.84 19.08 3.21
CA ILE A 217 -2.57 20.28 3.63
C ILE A 217 -2.05 20.75 4.99
N TRP A 218 -1.94 19.87 5.98
CA TRP A 218 -1.46 20.24 7.30
C TRP A 218 0.00 20.74 7.27
N GLU A 219 0.91 20.07 6.56
CA GLU A 219 2.30 20.56 6.42
C GLU A 219 2.32 21.98 5.83
N SER A 220 1.47 22.29 4.84
CA SER A 220 1.36 23.65 4.27
C SER A 220 0.82 24.68 5.27
N VAL A 221 -0.04 24.27 6.21
CA VAL A 221 -0.58 25.12 7.27
C VAL A 221 0.48 25.43 8.33
N LEU A 222 1.31 24.43 8.67
CA LEU A 222 2.30 24.52 9.74
C LEU A 222 3.65 25.10 9.28
N GLU A 223 3.89 25.14 7.97
CA GLU A 223 5.08 25.75 7.39
C GLU A 223 5.12 27.27 7.66
N ASP A 224 6.32 27.80 7.96
CA ASP A 224 6.58 29.24 8.11
C ASP A 224 6.63 29.97 6.74
N SER A 225 5.60 29.75 5.93
CA SER A 225 5.38 30.38 4.63
C SER A 225 4.39 31.53 4.74
N GLU A 226 4.28 32.35 3.68
CA GLU A 226 3.24 33.39 3.60
C GLU A 226 1.83 32.80 3.75
N LEU A 227 1.58 31.66 3.08
CA LEU A 227 0.32 30.95 3.14
C LEU A 227 0.05 30.38 4.55
N GLY A 228 1.01 29.70 5.14
CA GLY A 228 0.88 29.10 6.48
C GLY A 228 0.56 30.14 7.54
N ARG A 229 1.30 31.27 7.54
CA ARG A 229 1.03 32.41 8.44
C ARG A 229 -0.37 33.00 8.22
N TRP A 230 -0.76 33.24 6.97
CA TRP A 230 -2.09 33.78 6.66
C TRP A 230 -3.21 32.84 7.16
N ILE A 231 -3.07 31.53 6.96
CA ILE A 231 -4.03 30.54 7.48
C ILE A 231 -4.06 30.60 9.01
N CYS A 232 -2.91 30.61 9.68
CA CYS A 232 -2.80 30.69 11.13
C CYS A 232 -3.37 31.99 11.73
N GLU A 233 -3.50 33.06 10.94
CA GLU A 233 -4.10 34.32 11.34
C GLU A 233 -5.61 34.40 11.08
N HIS A 234 -6.16 33.58 10.17
CA HIS A 234 -7.52 33.80 9.67
C HIS A 234 -8.44 32.58 9.67
N VAL A 235 -7.89 31.37 9.60
CA VAL A 235 -8.67 30.16 9.30
C VAL A 235 -8.43 29.10 10.35
N GLU A 236 -9.52 28.53 10.87
CA GLU A 236 -9.51 27.30 11.63
C GLU A 236 -9.92 26.15 10.71
N ILE A 237 -9.07 25.14 10.59
CA ILE A 237 -9.37 23.92 9.85
C ILE A 237 -9.68 22.83 10.86
N LEU A 238 -10.89 22.28 10.79
CA LEU A 238 -11.32 21.10 11.53
C LEU A 238 -11.20 19.90 10.60
N SER A 239 -10.43 18.90 10.99
CA SER A 239 -10.15 17.72 10.15
C SER A 239 -10.53 16.44 10.87
N VAL A 240 -11.30 15.57 10.21
CA VAL A 240 -11.58 14.20 10.68
C VAL A 240 -10.90 13.22 9.71
N PRO A 241 -9.72 12.69 10.06
CA PRO A 241 -8.88 11.94 9.12
C PRO A 241 -9.44 10.56 8.79
N PHE A 242 -10.24 10.01 9.70
CA PHE A 242 -10.89 8.71 9.55
C PHE A 242 -12.35 8.81 9.97
N ILE A 243 -13.26 8.90 9.00
CA ILE A 243 -14.68 8.70 9.28
C ILE A 243 -14.97 7.21 9.55
N ASP A 244 -14.44 6.31 8.72
CA ASP A 244 -14.57 4.86 8.90
C ASP A 244 -13.29 4.25 9.51
N LYS A 245 -12.88 4.71 10.70
CA LYS A 245 -11.61 4.23 11.32
C LYS A 245 -11.62 2.72 11.59
N ASP A 246 -12.78 2.18 11.96
CA ASP A 246 -12.94 0.75 12.18
C ASP A 246 -12.69 -0.04 10.89
N GLY A 247 -13.26 0.40 9.77
CA GLY A 247 -13.02 -0.21 8.47
C GLY A 247 -11.58 -0.06 8.01
N VAL A 248 -10.95 1.09 8.25
CA VAL A 248 -9.53 1.31 7.91
C VAL A 248 -8.64 0.28 8.60
N GLU A 249 -8.78 0.13 9.92
CA GLU A 249 -7.97 -0.79 10.70
C GLU A 249 -8.30 -2.25 10.39
N ALA A 250 -9.55 -2.56 10.08
CA ALA A 250 -9.92 -3.90 9.64
C ALA A 250 -9.37 -4.22 8.24
N GLY A 251 -9.18 -3.22 7.37
CA GLY A 251 -8.89 -3.41 5.94
C GLY A 251 -10.16 -3.59 5.09
N ASP A 252 -11.28 -2.98 5.47
CA ASP A 252 -12.52 -3.06 4.73
C ASP A 252 -12.49 -2.18 3.46
N GLN A 253 -13.35 -2.48 2.50
CA GLN A 253 -13.60 -1.59 1.37
C GLN A 253 -14.24 -0.27 1.86
N GLY A 254 -15.18 -0.39 2.80
CA GLY A 254 -15.94 0.72 3.37
C GLY A 254 -17.00 1.32 2.45
N LYS A 255 -17.31 0.68 1.31
CA LYS A 255 -18.25 1.16 0.31
C LYS A 255 -19.45 0.23 0.16
N MET A 256 -20.63 0.78 -0.15
CA MET A 256 -21.86 0.00 -0.34
C MET A 256 -22.17 -0.95 0.83
N ARG A 257 -21.75 -0.58 2.05
CA ARG A 257 -22.12 -1.29 3.28
C ARG A 257 -23.64 -1.32 3.38
N GLN A 258 -24.20 -2.38 3.94
CA GLN A 258 -25.66 -2.48 4.14
C GLN A 258 -26.05 -1.98 5.55
N PRO A 259 -27.13 -1.18 5.68
CA PRO A 259 -28.05 -0.71 4.63
C PRO A 259 -27.49 0.46 3.80
N TYR A 260 -26.50 1.17 4.30
CA TYR A 260 -25.73 2.20 3.59
C TYR A 260 -24.38 2.45 4.31
N ASP A 261 -23.40 2.99 3.59
CA ASP A 261 -22.07 3.33 4.11
C ASP A 261 -22.02 4.73 4.76
N HIS A 262 -20.86 5.10 5.33
CA HIS A 262 -20.67 6.37 6.03
C HIS A 262 -20.96 7.59 5.15
N TRP A 263 -20.74 7.50 3.83
CA TRP A 263 -20.97 8.60 2.89
C TRP A 263 -22.46 9.01 2.83
N LEU A 264 -23.37 8.06 3.05
CA LEU A 264 -24.82 8.31 3.00
C LEU A 264 -25.45 8.54 4.39
N ASP A 265 -24.67 8.49 5.46
CA ASP A 265 -25.16 8.48 6.84
C ASP A 265 -25.23 9.86 7.51
N TYR A 266 -25.62 10.90 6.79
CA TYR A 266 -25.74 12.26 7.34
C TYR A 266 -27.18 12.64 7.71
N GLN A 267 -28.02 11.63 7.93
CA GLN A 267 -29.45 11.79 8.26
C GLN A 267 -29.66 12.03 9.76
N ALA A 268 -30.89 12.39 10.15
CA ALA A 268 -31.25 12.71 11.53
C ALA A 268 -30.90 11.59 12.52
N ASP A 269 -31.14 10.36 12.10
CA ASP A 269 -31.02 9.08 12.80
C ASP A 269 -29.75 8.30 12.40
N SER A 270 -28.67 9.04 12.08
CA SER A 270 -27.38 8.48 11.65
C SER A 270 -26.94 7.27 12.48
N ARG A 271 -26.54 6.19 11.80
CA ARG A 271 -26.13 4.92 12.41
C ARG A 271 -24.71 4.98 12.96
N TYR A 272 -23.80 5.67 12.28
CA TYR A 272 -22.38 5.74 12.64
C TYR A 272 -22.15 6.90 13.62
N PRO A 273 -21.54 6.64 14.80
CA PRO A 273 -21.23 7.68 15.77
C PRO A 273 -20.48 8.88 15.18
N GLU A 274 -19.60 8.63 14.21
CA GLU A 274 -18.74 9.59 13.53
C GLU A 274 -19.55 10.59 12.69
N SER A 275 -20.44 10.07 11.84
CA SER A 275 -21.32 10.91 11.02
C SER A 275 -22.29 11.72 11.88
N ARG A 276 -22.78 11.13 12.98
CA ARG A 276 -23.61 11.85 13.96
C ARG A 276 -22.83 12.97 14.66
N ALA A 277 -21.58 12.71 15.06
CA ALA A 277 -20.74 13.68 15.76
C ALA A 277 -20.41 14.89 14.87
N LEU A 278 -20.22 14.69 13.57
CA LEU A 278 -19.95 15.78 12.62
C LEU A 278 -21.10 16.80 12.44
N ARG A 279 -22.33 16.44 12.84
CA ARG A 279 -23.49 17.31 12.65
C ARG A 279 -23.65 18.37 13.75
N TYR A 280 -22.93 18.24 14.86
CA TYR A 280 -23.05 19.09 16.05
C TYR A 280 -21.73 19.79 16.37
#